data_AF-A0A7L3FAA1-F1
#
_entry.id   AF-A0A7L3FAA1-F1
#
_cell.length_a   1.000
_cell.length_b   1.000
_cell.length_c   1.000
_cell.angle_alpha   90.00
_cell.angle_beta   90.00
_cell.angle_gamma   90.00
#
_symmetry.space_group_name_H-M   'P 1'
#
loop_
_entity.id
_entity.type
_entity.pdbx_description
1 polymer ?
#
loop_
_entity_poly.entity_id
_entity_poly.type
_entity_poly.pdbx_seq_one_letter_code
_entity_poly.pdbx_strand_id
1 'polypeptide(L)'
;DMAAGGRSPSLWERVCAEYEAEQPQFPDVPGSKHGAVSLEAGISQPFHTEEFYSVPAADSAVQELLPIAEAAAFPHPPDPKTCSPTEYLEYYIFPVLLPGMVELLHQAEKEKCFERKRTKFIACDFLTEWLYNKNPKRKDESFTEFFSIPFVKDWLKDCPRPPIPLSLLLSEEEASIIIQSFWRGYRVRCASEIQELRQWQKQLREEKNIVKIVKEFWMKQEAKGNF
;
A
#
# COMPACT_ATOMS: atom_id res chain seq x y z
N ASP A 1 23.48 -47.91 23.34
CA ASP A 1 22.94 -46.58 23.66
C ASP A 1 24.00 -45.50 23.49
N MET A 2 23.92 -44.72 22.41
CA MET A 2 24.65 -43.45 22.28
C MET A 2 23.64 -42.38 21.91
N ALA A 3 23.42 -41.46 22.84
CA ALA A 3 22.49 -40.34 22.71
C ALA A 3 23.07 -39.31 21.72
N ALA A 4 22.39 -39.13 20.60
CA ALA A 4 22.65 -38.02 19.69
C ALA A 4 22.07 -36.74 20.32
N GLY A 5 22.96 -35.85 20.78
CA GLY A 5 22.59 -34.49 21.16
C GLY A 5 22.23 -33.68 19.91
N GLY A 6 20.96 -33.71 19.51
CA GLY A 6 20.44 -32.85 18.45
C GLY A 6 20.44 -31.39 18.92
N ARG A 7 21.10 -30.51 18.16
CA ARG A 7 20.99 -29.05 18.34
C ARG A 7 19.51 -28.68 18.17
N SER A 8 18.94 -27.98 19.15
CA SER A 8 17.58 -27.46 19.01
C SER A 8 17.51 -26.48 17.83
N PRO A 9 16.51 -26.60 16.94
CA PRO A 9 16.42 -25.80 15.73
C PRO A 9 16.32 -24.31 16.07
N SER A 10 16.99 -23.48 15.25
CA SER A 10 16.99 -22.03 15.43
C SER A 10 15.59 -21.45 15.22
N LEU A 11 15.36 -20.23 15.71
CA LEU A 11 14.08 -19.53 15.49
C LEU A 11 13.77 -19.42 13.99
N TRP A 12 14.79 -19.16 13.16
CA TRP A 12 14.64 -19.05 11.71
C TRP A 12 14.29 -20.39 11.06
N GLU A 13 14.93 -21.48 11.49
CA GLU A 13 14.59 -22.82 10.99
C GLU A 13 13.14 -23.20 11.31
N ARG A 14 12.63 -22.77 12.48
CA ARG A 14 11.22 -22.97 12.86
C ARG A 14 10.28 -22.12 12.01
N VAL A 15 10.57 -20.83 11.86
CA VAL A 15 9.76 -19.91 11.03
C VAL A 15 9.73 -20.38 9.57
N CYS A 16 10.86 -20.80 9.01
CA CYS A 16 10.91 -21.41 7.69
C CYS A 16 10.08 -22.68 7.61
N ALA A 17 10.21 -23.59 8.58
CA ALA A 17 9.43 -24.83 8.59
C ALA A 17 7.92 -24.59 8.73
N GLU A 18 7.51 -23.63 9.55
CA GLU A 18 6.11 -23.20 9.70
C GLU A 18 5.57 -22.60 8.40
N TYR A 19 6.32 -21.69 7.77
CA TYR A 19 5.95 -21.11 6.48
C TYR A 19 5.80 -22.17 5.37
N GLU A 20 6.75 -23.11 5.27
CA GLU A 20 6.68 -24.21 4.30
C GLU A 20 5.52 -25.17 4.60
N ALA A 21 5.18 -25.39 5.87
CA ALA A 21 4.05 -26.23 6.28
C ALA A 21 2.68 -25.58 6.01
N GLU A 22 2.61 -24.24 6.03
CA GLU A 22 1.40 -23.47 5.74
C GLU A 22 1.20 -23.19 4.24
N GLN A 23 2.15 -23.56 3.37
CA GLN A 23 1.94 -23.43 1.94
C GLN A 23 0.82 -24.37 1.47
N PRO A 24 -0.19 -23.85 0.73
CA PRO A 24 -1.23 -24.70 0.16
C PRO A 24 -0.61 -25.75 -0.75
N GLN A 25 -0.83 -27.04 -0.45
CA GLN A 25 -0.51 -28.09 -1.42
C GLN A 25 -1.43 -27.94 -2.62
N PHE A 26 -0.90 -27.36 -3.70
CA PHE A 26 -1.57 -27.42 -5.00
C PHE A 26 -1.69 -28.89 -5.39
N PRO A 27 -2.89 -29.37 -5.77
CA PRO A 27 -3.01 -30.72 -6.30
C PRO A 27 -2.12 -30.84 -7.54
N ASP A 28 -1.19 -31.80 -7.52
CA ASP A 28 -0.33 -32.14 -8.65
C ASP A 28 -1.19 -32.45 -9.87
N VAL A 29 -1.34 -31.47 -10.77
CA VAL A 29 -1.92 -31.70 -12.09
C VAL A 29 -0.82 -32.34 -12.94
N PRO A 30 -0.96 -33.60 -13.40
CA PRO A 30 0.06 -34.23 -14.20
C PRO A 30 0.10 -33.60 -15.59
N GLY A 31 1.15 -32.82 -15.84
CA GLY A 31 1.70 -32.53 -17.16
C GLY A 31 0.86 -31.63 -18.06
N SER A 32 1.21 -30.36 -18.12
CA SER A 32 1.09 -29.61 -19.37
C SER A 32 2.35 -28.83 -19.64
N LYS A 33 2.98 -29.18 -20.76
CA LYS A 33 4.18 -28.57 -21.31
C LYS A 33 3.90 -27.10 -21.63
N HIS A 34 4.97 -26.30 -21.47
CA HIS A 34 5.06 -24.87 -21.73
C HIS A 34 4.26 -24.38 -22.94
N GLY A 35 3.52 -23.29 -22.72
CA GLY A 35 3.01 -22.40 -23.77
C GLY A 35 3.01 -20.97 -23.23
N ALA A 36 4.06 -20.21 -23.55
CA ALA A 36 4.08 -18.78 -23.32
C ALA A 36 3.09 -18.12 -24.28
N VAL A 37 2.04 -17.45 -23.78
CA VAL A 37 1.25 -16.51 -24.58
C VAL A 37 0.84 -15.30 -23.72
N SER A 38 1.15 -14.15 -24.28
CA SER A 38 0.85 -12.77 -23.90
C SER A 38 -0.64 -12.39 -24.06
N LEU A 39 -1.16 -11.49 -23.22
CA LEU A 39 -2.09 -10.36 -23.54
C LEU A 39 -2.53 -9.71 -22.20
N GLU A 40 -2.40 -8.40 -21.97
CA GLU A 40 -3.25 -7.29 -22.46
C GLU A 40 -4.78 -7.49 -22.35
N ALA A 41 -5.42 -6.44 -21.82
CA ALA A 41 -6.85 -6.11 -21.83
C ALA A 41 -7.91 -7.15 -21.40
N GLY A 42 -8.52 -6.88 -20.23
CA GLY A 42 -9.95 -6.54 -20.18
C GLY A 42 -10.98 -7.65 -19.92
N ILE A 43 -11.97 -7.25 -19.11
CA ILE A 43 -13.33 -7.80 -18.95
C ILE A 43 -13.53 -8.81 -17.81
N SER A 44 -14.21 -8.28 -16.80
CA SER A 44 -14.80 -8.86 -15.61
C SER A 44 -15.61 -10.14 -15.84
N GLN A 45 -15.53 -11.08 -14.88
CA GLN A 45 -16.73 -11.72 -14.35
C GLN A 45 -16.59 -12.06 -12.85
N PRO A 46 -17.73 -12.11 -12.12
CA PRO A 46 -17.78 -12.08 -10.66
C PRO A 46 -17.82 -13.51 -10.10
N PHE A 47 -16.96 -13.82 -9.12
CA PHE A 47 -17.06 -15.08 -8.40
C PHE A 47 -17.66 -14.87 -7.02
N HIS A 48 -18.97 -15.15 -7.01
CA HIS A 48 -19.82 -15.74 -5.98
C HIS A 48 -19.24 -15.84 -4.55
N THR A 49 -19.88 -15.09 -3.65
CA THR A 49 -19.79 -15.23 -2.20
C THR A 49 -20.66 -16.41 -1.77
N GLU A 50 -20.05 -17.50 -1.30
CA GLU A 50 -20.64 -18.47 -0.38
C GLU A 50 -19.60 -18.69 0.73
N GLU A 51 -19.78 -18.07 1.89
CA GLU A 51 -20.45 -18.67 3.05
C GLU A 51 -19.87 -20.03 3.44
N PHE A 52 -18.73 -19.99 4.12
CA PHE A 52 -18.38 -21.00 5.11
C PHE A 52 -17.86 -20.32 6.39
N TYR A 53 -18.78 -19.65 7.10
CA TYR A 53 -18.67 -19.54 8.54
C TYR A 53 -19.25 -20.81 9.16
N SER A 54 -18.40 -21.62 9.76
CA SER A 54 -18.80 -22.58 10.78
C SER A 54 -17.72 -22.59 11.85
N VAL A 55 -17.98 -21.79 12.87
CA VAL A 55 -17.25 -21.77 14.14
C VAL A 55 -17.74 -22.94 15.00
N PRO A 56 -16.87 -23.78 15.56
CA PRO A 56 -17.17 -24.47 16.79
C PRO A 56 -16.69 -23.63 17.97
N ALA A 57 -17.63 -23.34 18.88
CA ALA A 57 -17.33 -22.77 20.19
C ALA A 57 -16.48 -23.76 21.00
N ALA A 58 -15.25 -23.35 21.32
CA ALA A 58 -14.46 -23.89 22.41
C ALA A 58 -14.05 -22.70 23.28
N ASP A 59 -14.91 -22.39 24.23
CA ASP A 59 -14.63 -21.52 25.35
C ASP A 59 -13.63 -22.23 26.29
N SER A 60 -12.74 -21.46 26.90
CA SER A 60 -11.79 -21.88 27.95
C SER A 60 -10.57 -22.74 27.54
N ALA A 61 -9.56 -22.09 26.96
CA ALA A 61 -8.13 -22.27 27.29
C ALA A 61 -7.23 -21.42 26.36
N VAL A 62 -7.41 -20.09 26.35
CA VAL A 62 -6.45 -19.18 25.68
C VAL A 62 -5.70 -18.40 26.77
N GLN A 63 -4.84 -19.10 27.50
CA GLN A 63 -3.82 -18.48 28.37
C GLN A 63 -2.42 -19.11 28.21
N GLU A 64 -2.19 -19.93 27.19
CA GLU A 64 -0.84 -20.39 26.85
C GLU A 64 -0.58 -20.22 25.35
N LEU A 65 -0.46 -18.97 24.91
CA LEU A 65 0.34 -18.66 23.74
C LEU A 65 1.56 -17.89 24.21
N LEU A 66 2.72 -18.46 23.90
CA LEU A 66 4.08 -18.03 24.18
C LEU A 66 4.58 -18.37 25.60
N PRO A 67 5.28 -19.51 25.78
CA PRO A 67 6.55 -19.37 26.47
C PRO A 67 7.34 -18.38 25.60
N ILE A 68 7.58 -17.18 26.12
CA ILE A 68 8.75 -16.41 25.74
C ILE A 68 9.87 -17.44 25.81
N ALA A 69 10.31 -17.94 24.64
CA ALA A 69 11.48 -18.79 24.56
C ALA A 69 12.56 -17.91 25.13
N GLU A 70 12.87 -18.17 26.41
CA GLU A 70 13.90 -17.52 27.18
C GLU A 70 15.08 -17.42 26.24
N ALA A 71 15.31 -16.18 25.78
CA ALA A 71 16.13 -15.90 24.62
C ALA A 71 17.39 -16.72 24.79
N ALA A 72 17.62 -17.67 23.88
CA ALA A 72 18.80 -18.51 23.93
C ALA A 72 19.98 -17.56 24.05
N ALA A 73 20.48 -17.40 25.27
CA ALA A 73 21.48 -16.42 25.58
C ALA A 73 22.72 -16.95 24.92
N PHE A 74 22.98 -16.51 23.69
CA PHE A 74 24.25 -16.73 23.04
C PHE A 74 25.29 -16.26 24.04
N PRO A 75 26.12 -17.16 24.60
CA PRO A 75 26.91 -16.84 25.78
C PRO A 75 27.94 -15.75 25.50
N HIS A 76 28.24 -15.47 24.21
CA HIS A 76 28.99 -14.31 23.76
C HIS A 76 28.47 -13.79 22.41
N PRO A 77 28.51 -12.46 22.18
CA PRO A 77 28.22 -11.89 20.88
C PRO A 77 29.17 -12.47 19.82
N PRO A 78 28.66 -13.07 18.73
CA PRO A 78 29.50 -13.57 17.65
C PRO A 78 30.23 -12.41 16.97
N ASP A 79 31.51 -12.55 16.62
CA ASP A 79 32.25 -11.43 16.01
C ASP A 79 31.59 -10.99 14.67
N PRO A 80 31.12 -9.73 14.56
CA PRO A 80 30.39 -9.23 13.39
C PRO A 80 31.07 -9.43 12.04
N LYS A 81 32.41 -9.54 12.03
CA LYS A 81 33.20 -9.64 10.80
C LYS A 81 33.50 -11.07 10.39
N THR A 82 33.34 -12.03 11.29
CA THR A 82 33.78 -13.42 11.08
C THR A 82 32.67 -14.44 11.28
N CYS A 83 31.54 -14.04 11.88
CA CYS A 83 30.36 -14.89 12.01
C CYS A 83 29.69 -15.15 10.66
N SER A 84 28.87 -16.20 10.61
CA SER A 84 28.04 -16.46 9.42
C SER A 84 26.98 -15.37 9.24
N PRO A 85 26.47 -15.14 8.01
CA PRO A 85 25.38 -14.19 7.77
C PRO A 85 24.12 -14.48 8.60
N THR A 86 23.79 -15.76 8.83
CA THR A 86 22.64 -16.16 9.65
C THR A 86 22.83 -15.74 11.10
N GLU A 87 23.99 -16.05 11.70
CA GLU A 87 24.30 -15.64 13.08
C GLU A 87 24.32 -14.12 13.23
N TYR A 88 24.81 -13.40 12.21
CA TYR A 88 24.78 -11.94 12.19
C TYR A 88 23.34 -11.41 12.23
N LEU A 89 22.46 -11.93 11.37
CA LEU A 89 21.05 -11.51 11.33
C LEU A 89 20.32 -11.84 12.63
N GLU A 90 20.45 -13.08 13.12
CA GLU A 90 19.81 -13.55 14.35
C GLU A 90 20.23 -12.76 15.58
N TYR A 91 21.52 -12.39 15.69
CA TYR A 91 22.03 -11.71 16.87
C TYR A 91 21.93 -10.18 16.79
N TYR A 92 22.27 -9.57 15.63
CA TYR A 92 22.40 -8.12 15.51
C TYR A 92 21.19 -7.42 14.92
N ILE A 93 20.45 -8.08 14.01
CA ILE A 93 19.38 -7.44 13.24
C ILE A 93 18.00 -7.79 13.78
N PHE A 94 17.69 -9.08 13.90
CA PHE A 94 16.37 -9.56 14.28
C PHE A 94 15.86 -9.05 15.63
N PRO A 95 16.67 -8.93 16.71
CA PRO A 95 16.19 -8.40 17.98
C PRO A 95 15.69 -6.96 17.90
N VAL A 96 16.16 -6.19 16.92
CA VAL A 96 15.74 -4.81 16.68
C VAL A 96 14.62 -4.74 15.63
N LEU A 97 14.74 -5.53 14.55
CA LEU A 97 13.85 -5.47 13.40
C LEU A 97 12.51 -6.18 13.62
N LEU A 98 12.52 -7.39 14.19
CA LEU A 98 11.30 -8.21 14.32
C LEU A 98 10.21 -7.51 15.16
N PRO A 99 10.51 -6.88 16.31
CA PRO A 99 9.47 -6.14 17.04
C PRO A 99 8.87 -5.00 16.22
N GLY A 100 9.68 -4.32 15.39
CA GLY A 100 9.20 -3.29 14.49
C GLY A 100 8.32 -3.83 13.38
N MET A 101 8.62 -5.02 12.85
CA MET A 101 7.78 -5.70 11.87
C MET A 101 6.44 -6.15 12.47
N VAL A 102 6.41 -6.59 13.73
CA VAL A 102 5.16 -6.91 14.44
C VAL A 102 4.27 -5.67 14.56
N GLU A 103 4.82 -4.54 15.01
CA GLU A 103 4.07 -3.28 15.08
C GLU A 103 3.61 -2.79 13.71
N LEU A 104 4.41 -3.01 12.68
CA LEU A 104 4.05 -2.70 11.29
C LEU A 104 2.85 -3.53 10.82
N LEU A 105 2.79 -4.82 11.15
CA LEU A 105 1.65 -5.68 10.81
C LEU A 105 0.38 -5.23 11.52
N HIS A 106 0.45 -4.89 12.82
CA HIS A 106 -0.70 -4.31 13.54
C HIS A 106 -1.16 -2.98 12.92
N GLN A 107 -0.24 -2.12 12.49
CA GLN A 107 -0.61 -0.87 11.84
C GLN A 107 -1.20 -1.10 10.43
N ALA A 108 -0.65 -2.06 9.68
CA ALA A 108 -1.17 -2.46 8.37
C ALA A 108 -2.60 -3.01 8.46
N GLU A 109 -2.91 -3.77 9.51
CA GLU A 109 -4.27 -4.23 9.80
C GLU A 109 -5.21 -3.04 10.05
N LYS A 110 -4.84 -2.08 10.91
CA LYS A 110 -5.63 -0.88 11.19
C LYS A 110 -5.90 -0.03 9.94
N GLU A 111 -4.93 0.05 9.04
CA GLU A 111 -5.03 0.75 7.76
C GLU A 111 -5.72 -0.08 6.66
N LYS A 112 -6.22 -1.29 6.99
CA LYS A 112 -6.92 -2.21 6.08
C LYS A 112 -6.08 -2.63 4.87
N CYS A 113 -4.76 -2.74 5.04
CA CYS A 113 -3.84 -3.15 3.98
C CYS A 113 -4.07 -4.59 3.50
N PHE A 114 -4.59 -5.46 4.36
CA PHE A 114 -4.89 -6.85 4.01
C PHE A 114 -6.24 -7.01 3.29
N GLU A 115 -7.12 -6.02 3.40
CA GLU A 115 -8.44 -6.02 2.73
C GLU A 115 -8.39 -5.31 1.38
N ARG A 116 -7.58 -4.25 1.26
CA ARG A 116 -7.56 -3.34 0.11
C ARG A 116 -6.33 -3.55 -0.76
N LYS A 117 -6.54 -3.65 -2.08
CA LYS A 117 -5.43 -3.76 -3.07
C LYS A 117 -4.49 -2.55 -3.09
N ARG A 118 -4.96 -1.37 -2.67
CA ARG A 118 -4.16 -0.13 -2.65
C ARG A 118 -4.47 0.65 -1.38
N THR A 119 -3.42 1.13 -0.72
CA THR A 119 -3.51 1.91 0.52
C THR A 119 -2.60 3.14 0.48
N LYS A 120 -2.92 4.13 1.32
CA LYS A 120 -2.02 5.28 1.56
C LYS A 120 -0.84 4.93 2.47
N PHE A 121 -0.96 3.86 3.25
CA PHE A 121 0.06 3.41 4.18
C PHE A 121 1.31 2.91 3.45
N ILE A 122 2.48 3.42 3.84
CA ILE A 122 3.79 3.05 3.30
C ILE A 122 4.57 2.34 4.41
N ALA A 123 4.68 1.01 4.28
CA ALA A 123 5.33 0.13 5.25
C ALA A 123 6.77 0.56 5.58
N CYS A 124 7.56 0.91 4.57
CA CYS A 124 8.95 1.35 4.77
C CYS A 124 9.06 2.66 5.54
N ASP A 125 8.13 3.60 5.35
CA ASP A 125 8.13 4.89 6.06
C ASP A 125 7.83 4.66 7.54
N PHE A 126 6.79 3.87 7.83
CA PHE A 126 6.45 3.46 9.19
C PHE A 126 7.62 2.76 9.88
N LEU A 127 8.24 1.78 9.23
CA LEU A 127 9.33 1.03 9.83
C LEU A 127 10.55 1.92 10.09
N THR A 128 10.85 2.84 9.17
CA THR A 128 11.93 3.82 9.34
C THR A 128 11.66 4.72 10.55
N GLU A 129 10.45 5.26 10.67
CA GLU A 129 10.04 6.08 11.81
C GLU A 129 10.10 5.30 13.12
N TRP A 130 9.59 4.07 13.13
CA TRP A 130 9.58 3.20 14.29
C TRP A 130 11.00 2.90 14.77
N LEU A 131 11.89 2.47 13.87
CA LEU A 131 13.29 2.17 14.19
C LEU A 131 14.04 3.41 14.66
N TYR A 132 13.77 4.57 14.04
CA TYR A 132 14.41 5.84 14.40
C TYR A 132 14.01 6.29 15.81
N ASN A 133 12.75 6.15 16.20
CA ASN A 133 12.27 6.54 17.52
C ASN A 133 12.54 5.48 18.61
N LYS A 134 12.67 4.21 18.25
CA LYS A 134 13.05 3.13 19.17
C LYS A 134 14.56 2.97 19.35
N ASN A 135 15.36 3.82 18.69
CA ASN A 135 16.80 3.80 18.82
C ASN A 135 17.23 4.10 20.28
N PRO A 136 17.96 3.18 20.96
CA PRO A 136 18.41 3.40 22.34
C PRO A 136 19.26 4.65 22.55
N LYS A 137 19.88 5.19 21.49
CA LYS A 137 20.66 6.43 21.55
C LYS A 137 19.80 7.69 21.69
N ARG A 138 18.49 7.58 21.48
CA ARG A 138 17.52 8.69 21.46
C ARG A 138 16.49 8.61 22.58
N LYS A 139 16.76 7.85 23.66
CA LYS A 139 15.80 7.60 24.75
C LYS A 139 15.23 8.86 25.40
N ASP A 140 16.01 9.94 25.44
CA ASP A 140 15.62 11.21 26.05
C ASP A 140 15.10 12.24 25.04
N GLU A 141 15.01 11.87 23.76
CA GLU A 141 14.48 12.72 22.70
C GLU A 141 12.98 12.51 22.53
N SER A 142 12.28 13.59 22.15
CA SER A 142 10.86 13.53 21.79
C SER A 142 10.65 12.73 20.50
N PHE A 143 9.47 12.13 20.38
CA PHE A 143 9.02 11.48 19.16
C PHE A 143 9.21 12.39 17.93
N THR A 144 9.76 11.82 16.86
CA THR A 144 10.01 12.50 15.59
C THR A 144 9.25 11.79 14.48
N GLU A 145 8.30 12.51 13.87
CA GLU A 145 7.56 12.03 12.69
C GLU A 145 8.49 11.80 11.49
N PHE A 146 8.16 10.85 10.62
CA PHE A 146 8.92 10.41 9.47
C PHE A 146 9.50 11.56 8.62
N PHE A 147 8.67 12.52 8.22
CA PHE A 147 9.10 13.66 7.38
C PHE A 147 10.01 14.66 8.12
N SER A 148 10.06 14.60 9.45
CA SER A 148 10.91 15.44 10.29
C SER A 148 12.26 14.80 10.60
N ILE A 149 12.46 13.51 10.29
CA ILE A 149 13.73 12.80 10.51
C ILE A 149 14.83 13.47 9.67
N PRO A 150 16.00 13.85 10.23
CA PRO A 150 16.99 14.66 9.53
C PRO A 150 17.43 14.09 8.18
N PHE A 151 17.85 12.82 8.14
CA PHE A 151 18.31 12.21 6.88
C PHE A 151 17.18 12.01 5.86
N VAL A 152 15.94 11.79 6.32
CA VAL A 152 14.77 11.69 5.44
C VAL A 152 14.45 13.07 4.84
N LYS A 153 14.40 14.09 5.70
CA LYS A 153 14.13 15.47 5.31
C LYS A 153 15.16 15.97 4.30
N ASP A 154 16.43 15.70 4.54
CA ASP A 154 17.51 16.12 3.64
C ASP A 154 17.44 15.37 2.30
N TRP A 155 17.22 14.05 2.34
CA TRP A 155 17.03 13.26 1.12
C TRP A 155 15.84 13.74 0.26
N LEU A 156 14.71 14.07 0.90
CA LEU A 156 13.49 14.48 0.21
C LEU A 156 13.57 15.88 -0.41
N LYS A 157 14.55 16.72 -0.03
CA LYS A 157 14.80 18.00 -0.71
C LYS A 157 15.28 17.78 -2.14
N ASP A 158 16.22 16.86 -2.31
CA ASP A 158 16.84 16.57 -3.61
C ASP A 158 16.01 15.54 -4.40
N CYS A 159 15.28 14.66 -3.70
CA CYS A 159 14.45 13.60 -4.28
C CYS A 159 12.99 13.67 -3.77
N PRO A 160 12.19 14.65 -4.23
CA PRO A 160 10.81 14.80 -3.78
C PRO A 160 9.95 13.60 -4.22
N ARG A 161 9.07 13.15 -3.34
CA ARG A 161 8.13 12.06 -3.64
C ARG A 161 7.01 12.53 -4.57
N PRO A 162 6.51 11.65 -5.45
CA PRO A 162 5.30 11.95 -6.21
C PRO A 162 4.09 12.12 -5.27
N PRO A 163 3.12 12.98 -5.61
CA PRO A 163 1.94 13.17 -4.79
C PRO A 163 1.12 11.89 -4.70
N ILE A 164 0.61 11.57 -3.51
CA ILE A 164 -0.26 10.43 -3.31
C ILE A 164 -1.60 10.69 -4.05
N PRO A 165 -2.11 9.73 -4.85
CA PRO A 165 -3.38 9.88 -5.52
C PRO A 165 -4.50 10.24 -4.54
N LEU A 166 -5.33 11.24 -4.90
CA LEU A 166 -6.42 11.73 -4.06
C LEU A 166 -7.37 10.60 -3.61
N SER A 167 -7.64 9.63 -4.50
CA SER A 167 -8.49 8.48 -4.19
C SER A 167 -8.01 7.62 -3.02
N LEU A 168 -6.71 7.66 -2.68
CA LEU A 168 -6.15 6.94 -1.52
C LEU A 168 -6.17 7.79 -0.25
N LEU A 169 -6.28 9.11 -0.38
CA LEU A 169 -6.29 10.06 0.73
C LEU A 169 -7.71 10.28 1.29
N LEU A 170 -8.72 10.19 0.44
CA LEU A 170 -10.11 10.43 0.82
C LEU A 170 -10.62 9.35 1.79
N SER A 171 -11.33 9.80 2.82
CA SER A 171 -12.17 8.91 3.61
C SER A 171 -13.33 8.37 2.78
N GLU A 172 -13.97 7.30 3.26
CA GLU A 172 -15.14 6.75 2.58
C GLU A 172 -16.30 7.75 2.56
N GLU A 173 -16.47 8.51 3.64
CA GLU A 173 -17.47 9.57 3.78
C GLU A 173 -17.19 10.71 2.81
N GLU A 174 -15.95 11.21 2.75
CA GLU A 174 -15.55 12.28 1.82
C GLU A 174 -15.73 11.86 0.36
N ALA A 175 -15.28 10.65 0.02
CA ALA A 175 -15.47 10.08 -1.31
C ALA A 175 -16.97 9.95 -1.64
N SER A 176 -17.80 9.53 -0.68
CA SER A 176 -19.25 9.40 -0.87
C SER A 176 -19.90 10.75 -1.16
N ILE A 177 -19.53 11.81 -0.44
CA ILE A 177 -20.05 13.16 -0.64
C ILE A 177 -19.69 13.66 -2.03
N ILE A 178 -18.43 13.46 -2.45
CA ILE A 178 -17.96 13.83 -3.78
C ILE A 178 -18.79 13.10 -4.83
N ILE A 179 -18.84 11.77 -4.79
CA ILE A 179 -19.58 10.95 -5.77
C ILE A 179 -21.06 11.35 -5.83
N GLN A 180 -21.71 11.50 -4.67
CA GLN A 180 -23.12 11.88 -4.60
C GLN A 180 -23.37 13.28 -5.16
N SER A 181 -22.50 14.25 -4.90
CA SER A 181 -22.61 15.61 -5.45
C SER A 181 -22.48 15.62 -6.98
N PHE A 182 -21.53 14.86 -7.51
CA PHE A 182 -21.34 14.66 -8.94
C PHE A 182 -22.55 13.99 -9.59
N TRP A 183 -23.10 12.96 -8.95
CA TRP A 183 -24.28 12.25 -9.41
C TRP A 183 -25.54 13.14 -9.44
N ARG A 184 -25.81 13.88 -8.36
CA ARG A 184 -26.92 14.85 -8.31
C ARG A 184 -26.79 15.87 -9.43
N GLY A 185 -25.60 16.43 -9.61
CA GLY A 185 -25.31 17.34 -10.71
C GLY A 185 -25.51 16.68 -12.08
N TYR A 186 -25.07 15.43 -12.27
CA TYR A 186 -25.25 14.67 -13.50
C TYR A 186 -26.75 14.47 -13.81
N ARG A 187 -27.55 14.06 -12.83
CA ARG A 187 -28.99 13.90 -13.00
C ARG A 187 -29.68 15.17 -13.46
N VAL A 188 -29.34 16.31 -12.87
CA VAL A 188 -29.85 17.62 -13.31
C VAL A 188 -29.44 17.90 -14.75
N ARG A 189 -28.18 17.59 -15.12
CA ARG A 189 -27.71 17.75 -16.51
C ARG A 189 -28.41 16.83 -17.49
N CYS A 190 -28.93 15.69 -17.08
CA CYS A 190 -29.68 14.80 -17.95
C CYS A 190 -31.10 15.30 -18.25
N ALA A 191 -31.66 16.22 -17.46
CA ALA A 191 -32.98 16.78 -17.72
C ALA A 191 -33.02 17.50 -19.08
N SER A 192 -34.07 17.27 -19.87
CA SER A 192 -34.21 17.81 -21.23
C SER A 192 -34.12 19.33 -21.27
N GLU A 193 -34.84 20.02 -20.39
CA GLU A 193 -34.84 21.48 -20.28
C GLU A 193 -33.42 22.03 -20.01
N ILE A 194 -32.64 21.32 -19.18
CA ILE A 194 -31.26 21.71 -18.86
C ILE A 194 -30.32 21.43 -20.04
N GLN A 195 -30.54 20.35 -20.80
CA GLN A 195 -29.80 20.08 -22.04
C GLN A 195 -30.08 21.13 -23.11
N GLU A 196 -31.34 21.51 -23.31
CA GLU A 196 -31.74 22.56 -24.23
C GLU A 196 -31.08 23.89 -23.85
N LEU A 197 -31.13 24.27 -22.57
CA LEU A 197 -30.45 25.46 -22.07
C LEU A 197 -28.94 25.41 -22.33
N ARG A 198 -28.30 24.26 -22.13
CA ARG A 198 -26.86 24.06 -22.40
C ARG A 198 -26.51 24.21 -23.87
N GLN A 199 -27.34 23.66 -24.76
CA GLN A 199 -27.19 23.80 -26.20
C GLN A 199 -27.36 25.26 -26.63
N TRP A 200 -28.40 25.94 -26.14
CA TRP A 200 -28.62 27.36 -26.39
C TRP A 200 -27.45 28.22 -25.90
N GLN A 201 -26.95 27.99 -24.68
CA GLN A 201 -25.77 28.68 -24.14
C GLN A 201 -24.51 28.39 -24.96
N LYS A 202 -24.36 27.19 -25.52
CA LYS A 202 -23.24 26.84 -26.42
C LYS A 202 -23.34 27.64 -27.72
N GLN A 203 -24.52 27.67 -28.35
CA GLN A 203 -24.78 28.42 -29.56
C GLN A 203 -24.49 29.92 -29.36
N LEU A 204 -24.92 30.51 -28.24
CA LEU A 204 -24.60 31.90 -27.92
C LEU A 204 -23.11 32.18 -27.81
N ARG A 205 -22.30 31.26 -27.25
CA ARG A 205 -20.85 31.42 -27.18
C ARG A 205 -20.20 31.34 -28.56
N GLU A 206 -20.74 30.52 -29.45
CA GLU A 206 -20.25 30.37 -30.83
C GLU A 206 -20.61 31.60 -31.68
N GLU A 207 -21.84 32.09 -31.57
CA GLU A 207 -22.32 33.29 -32.26
C GLU A 207 -21.61 34.57 -31.78
N LYS A 208 -21.38 34.68 -30.47
CA LYS A 208 -20.65 35.79 -29.85
C LYS A 208 -19.15 35.52 -29.72
N ASN A 209 -18.58 34.68 -30.58
CA ASN A 209 -17.15 34.41 -30.54
C ASN A 209 -16.36 35.63 -31.03
N ILE A 210 -16.05 36.53 -30.09
CA ILE A 210 -15.34 37.80 -30.33
C ILE A 210 -14.03 37.55 -31.07
N VAL A 211 -13.29 36.49 -30.73
CA VAL A 211 -12.01 36.16 -31.38
C VAL A 211 -12.23 35.88 -32.87
N LYS A 212 -13.25 35.09 -33.22
CA LYS A 212 -13.61 34.81 -34.61
C LYS A 212 -14.07 36.07 -35.34
N ILE A 213 -14.96 36.85 -34.72
CA ILE A 213 -15.51 38.09 -35.29
C ILE A 213 -14.41 39.12 -35.57
N VAL A 214 -13.50 39.34 -34.61
CA VAL A 214 -12.37 40.27 -34.76
C VAL A 214 -11.41 39.79 -35.84
N LYS A 215 -11.14 38.49 -35.93
CA LYS A 215 -10.29 37.91 -36.98
C LYS A 215 -10.89 38.10 -38.37
N GLU A 216 -12.19 37.83 -38.54
CA GLU A 216 -12.91 38.06 -39.79
C GLU A 216 -12.96 39.56 -40.17
N PHE A 217 -13.08 40.45 -39.18
CA PHE A 217 -13.01 41.89 -39.39
C PHE A 217 -11.64 42.31 -39.95
N TRP A 218 -10.54 41.89 -39.33
CA TRP A 218 -9.19 42.24 -39.79
C TRP A 218 -8.87 41.66 -41.17
N MET A 219 -9.24 40.40 -41.43
CA MET A 219 -9.11 39.78 -42.76
C MET A 219 -9.82 40.61 -43.86
N LYS A 220 -11.01 41.15 -43.56
CA LYS A 220 -11.75 42.03 -44.49
C LYS A 220 -11.07 43.40 -44.68
N GLN A 221 -10.40 43.92 -43.66
CA GLN A 221 -9.69 45.20 -43.76
C GLN A 221 -8.40 45.05 -44.58
N GLU A 222 -7.62 43.99 -44.34
CA GLU A 222 -6.40 43.70 -45.09
C GLU A 222 -6.69 43.47 -46.59
N ALA A 223 -7.77 42.78 -46.92
CA ALA A 223 -8.20 42.59 -48.31
C ALA A 223 -8.59 43.90 -49.02
N LYS A 224 -9.08 44.91 -48.27
CA LYS A 224 -9.41 46.23 -48.83
C LYS A 224 -8.18 47.13 -49.03
N GLY A 225 -7.09 46.88 -48.30
CA GLY A 225 -5.84 47.64 -48.41
C GLY A 225 -4.88 47.15 -49.51
N ASN A 226 -5.21 46.05 -50.20
CA ASN A 226 -4.39 45.44 -51.26
C ASN A 226 -4.83 45.83 -52.69
N PHE A 227 -5.50 46.97 -52.87
CA PHE A 227 -5.82 47.57 -54.17
C PHE A 227 -5.20 48.97 -54.31
#